data_AF-A0A532EIN9-F1
#
_entry.id   AF-A0A532EIN9-F1
#
_cell.length_a   1.000
_cell.length_b   1.000
_cell.length_c   1.000
_cell.angle_alpha   90.00
_cell.angle_beta   90.00
_cell.angle_gamma   90.00
#
_symmetry.space_group_name_H-M   'P 1'
#
loop_
_entity.id
_entity.type
_entity.pdbx_description
1 polymer ?
#
loop_
_entity_poly.entity_id
_entity_poly.type
_entity_poly.pdbx_seq_one_letter_code
_entity_poly.pdbx_strand_id
1 'polypeptide(L)'
;MRLRATPQSRRATSGSKWSSLMLPKRLRISKGATDNLKMLKGRTGLTPNLICRMALLLSLEDGPKGGLRNVEDLGSEFNSPTLFGEFAFLFESLIRQVHGELDTRQCAAVIVSHIDDGLERLRKSRSLSDLVQHSGLLSSVE
;
A
#
# COMPACT_ATOMS: atom_id res chain seq x y z
N MET A 1 60.11 21.93 18.66
CA MET A 1 59.12 21.26 19.52
C MET A 1 57.74 21.53 18.93
N ARG A 2 56.99 20.47 18.61
CA ARG A 2 55.95 20.41 17.57
C ARG A 2 54.66 21.17 17.89
N LEU A 3 54.14 21.86 16.87
CA LEU A 3 52.78 22.38 16.72
C LEU A 3 51.74 21.25 16.91
N ARG A 4 50.67 21.49 17.68
CA ARG A 4 49.50 20.60 17.74
C ARG A 4 48.26 21.31 17.21
N ALA A 5 47.50 20.54 16.44
CA ALA A 5 46.44 20.94 15.55
C ALA A 5 45.07 21.18 16.22
N THR A 6 44.29 21.93 15.46
CA THR A 6 42.87 22.30 15.43
C THR A 6 41.81 21.24 15.81
N PRO A 7 40.53 21.67 16.02
CA PRO A 7 39.58 21.02 16.90
C PRO A 7 38.84 19.84 16.26
N GLN A 8 38.50 18.87 17.11
CA GLN A 8 37.76 17.67 16.73
C GLN A 8 36.28 17.99 16.52
N SER A 9 35.89 17.93 15.24
CA SER A 9 34.52 17.89 14.75
C SER A 9 33.69 16.83 15.51
N ARG A 10 32.69 17.27 16.29
CA ARG A 10 31.62 16.41 16.76
C ARG A 10 30.69 16.15 15.57
N ARG A 11 30.82 14.98 14.95
CA ARG A 11 29.83 14.45 14.01
C ARG A 11 28.50 14.31 14.73
N ALA A 12 27.55 15.18 14.39
CA ALA A 12 26.14 14.94 14.68
C ALA A 12 25.68 13.76 13.81
N THR A 13 25.47 12.60 14.42
CA THR A 13 24.71 11.52 13.80
C THR A 13 23.26 11.97 13.71
N SER A 14 22.89 12.55 12.57
CA SER A 14 21.49 12.75 12.18
C SER A 14 20.87 11.38 11.89
N GLY A 15 20.54 10.64 12.95
CA GLY A 15 19.62 9.51 12.87
C GLY A 15 18.26 10.06 12.51
N SER A 16 17.92 10.02 11.22
CA SER A 16 16.64 10.51 10.71
C SER A 16 15.49 9.77 11.40
N LYS A 17 14.72 10.56 12.12
CA LYS A 17 13.61 10.29 13.02
C LYS A 17 12.38 9.77 12.26
N TRP A 18 12.50 8.66 11.54
CA TRP A 18 11.36 7.90 11.05
C TRP A 18 11.01 6.91 12.14
N SER A 19 10.02 7.26 12.96
CA SER A 19 9.33 6.31 13.82
C SER A 19 9.04 5.04 13.01
N SER A 20 9.32 3.86 13.59
CA SER A 20 9.05 2.58 12.95
C SER A 20 7.65 2.56 12.34
N LEU A 21 7.57 2.53 11.01
CA LEU A 21 6.33 2.39 10.26
C LEU A 21 5.61 1.11 10.71
N MET A 22 4.28 1.14 10.83
CA MET A 22 3.46 -0.04 11.13
C MET A 22 3.40 -1.02 9.94
N LEU A 23 3.81 -0.57 8.75
CA LEU A 23 3.76 -1.36 7.53
C LEU A 23 4.60 -2.65 7.66
N PRO A 24 4.05 -3.81 7.24
CA PRO A 24 4.81 -5.05 7.21
C PRO A 24 5.90 -4.99 6.15
N LYS A 25 6.92 -5.83 6.28
CA LYS A 25 7.98 -5.95 5.26
C LYS A 25 7.49 -6.58 3.95
N ARG A 26 6.57 -7.54 4.08
CA ARG A 26 5.97 -8.28 2.98
C ARG A 26 4.48 -8.46 3.21
N LEU A 27 3.74 -8.53 2.11
CA LEU A 27 2.31 -8.73 2.06
C LEU A 27 2.05 -9.85 1.06
N ARG A 28 1.04 -10.68 1.30
CA ARG A 28 0.67 -11.69 0.33
C ARG A 28 -0.85 -11.80 0.28
N ILE A 29 -1.35 -11.71 -0.94
CA ILE A 29 -2.78 -11.57 -1.26
C ILE A 29 -3.41 -12.94 -1.51
N SER A 30 -4.72 -12.99 -1.71
CA SER A 30 -5.37 -14.26 -2.09
C SER A 30 -4.98 -14.72 -3.50
N LYS A 31 -5.28 -15.99 -3.77
CA LYS A 31 -5.17 -16.53 -5.12
C LYS A 31 -6.13 -15.80 -6.08
N GLY A 32 -7.37 -15.57 -5.65
CA GLY A 32 -8.36 -14.84 -6.45
C GLY A 32 -7.92 -13.42 -6.80
N ALA A 33 -7.35 -12.69 -5.84
CA ALA A 33 -6.78 -11.36 -6.07
C ALA A 33 -5.60 -11.41 -7.04
N THR A 34 -4.75 -12.44 -6.96
CA THR A 34 -3.64 -12.64 -7.90
C THR A 34 -4.13 -12.81 -9.33
N ASP A 35 -5.21 -13.57 -9.53
CA ASP A 35 -5.79 -13.77 -10.86
C ASP A 35 -6.45 -12.49 -11.39
N ASN A 36 -7.16 -11.74 -10.53
CA ASN A 36 -7.69 -10.41 -10.85
C ASN A 36 -6.57 -9.44 -11.27
N LEU A 37 -5.44 -9.42 -10.56
CA LEU A 37 -4.26 -8.60 -10.88
C LEU A 37 -3.66 -8.94 -12.25
N LYS A 38 -3.47 -10.22 -12.57
CA LYS A 38 -2.95 -10.65 -13.88
C LYS A 38 -3.87 -10.20 -15.00
N MET A 39 -5.17 -10.36 -14.81
CA MET A 39 -6.18 -9.92 -15.77
C MET A 39 -6.16 -8.40 -15.97
N LEU A 40 -6.15 -7.63 -14.89
CA LEU A 40 -6.13 -6.16 -14.95
C LEU A 40 -4.84 -5.64 -15.59
N LYS A 41 -3.68 -6.24 -15.26
CA LYS A 41 -2.41 -5.94 -15.93
C LYS A 41 -2.52 -6.16 -17.45
N GLY A 42 -3.06 -7.31 -17.87
CA GLY A 42 -3.21 -7.64 -19.29
C GLY A 42 -4.13 -6.67 -20.05
N ARG A 43 -5.18 -6.17 -19.39
CA ARG A 43 -6.18 -5.26 -19.99
C ARG A 43 -5.77 -3.79 -20.01
N THR A 44 -5.03 -3.35 -18.98
CA THR A 44 -4.74 -1.92 -18.77
C THR A 44 -3.29 -1.55 -19.03
N GLY A 45 -2.37 -2.54 -19.09
CA GLY A 45 -0.93 -2.31 -19.17
C GLY A 45 -0.30 -1.80 -17.87
N LEU A 46 -1.09 -1.59 -16.81
CA LEU A 46 -0.58 -1.07 -15.54
C LEU A 46 0.20 -2.14 -14.77
N THR A 47 1.19 -1.68 -13.99
CA THR A 47 1.99 -2.58 -13.15
C THR A 47 1.15 -3.12 -11.99
N PRO A 48 1.41 -4.36 -11.52
CA PRO A 48 0.74 -4.92 -10.35
C PRO A 48 0.74 -4.00 -9.13
N ASN A 49 1.88 -3.36 -8.84
CA ASN A 49 2.01 -2.45 -7.69
C ASN A 49 1.08 -1.24 -7.80
N LEU A 50 0.94 -0.66 -9.00
CA LEU A 50 0.03 0.47 -9.19
C LEU A 50 -1.42 0.05 -9.03
N ILE A 51 -1.79 -1.12 -9.56
CA ILE A 51 -3.16 -1.67 -9.41
C ILE A 51 -3.47 -1.94 -7.93
N CYS A 52 -2.55 -2.55 -7.18
CA CYS A 52 -2.71 -2.76 -5.74
C CYS A 52 -2.89 -1.45 -4.96
N ARG A 53 -2.12 -0.41 -5.29
CA ARG A 53 -2.28 0.92 -4.67
C ARG A 53 -3.67 1.48 -4.91
N MET A 54 -4.17 1.42 -6.15
CA MET A 54 -5.51 1.90 -6.49
C MET A 54 -6.59 1.09 -5.77
N ALA A 55 -6.46 -0.24 -5.74
CA ALA A 55 -7.39 -1.13 -5.04
C ALA A 55 -7.45 -0.82 -3.53
N LEU A 56 -6.29 -0.63 -2.89
CA LEU A 56 -6.20 -0.26 -1.49
C LEU A 56 -6.90 1.08 -1.20
N LEU A 57 -6.59 2.12 -1.97
CA LEU A 57 -7.21 3.44 -1.79
C LEU A 57 -8.72 3.39 -1.99
N LEU A 58 -9.17 2.72 -3.05
CA LEU A 58 -10.59 2.56 -3.36
C LEU A 58 -11.34 1.84 -2.23
N SER A 59 -10.74 0.82 -1.63
CA SER A 59 -11.37 0.10 -0.52
C SER A 59 -11.29 0.86 0.82
N LEU A 60 -10.30 1.73 1.01
CA LEU A 60 -10.21 2.60 2.20
C LEU A 60 -11.32 3.65 2.23
N GLU A 61 -11.88 4.04 1.08
CA GLU A 61 -13.05 4.92 1.00
C GLU A 61 -14.30 4.32 1.66
N ASP A 62 -14.40 2.98 1.73
CA ASP A 62 -15.47 2.27 2.43
C ASP A 62 -15.34 2.37 3.97
N GLY A 63 -14.26 2.99 4.45
CA GLY A 63 -13.99 3.26 5.87
C GLY A 63 -13.73 1.97 6.67
N PRO A 64 -14.00 1.99 7.99
CA PRO A 64 -13.63 0.89 8.90
C PRO A 64 -14.43 -0.40 8.68
N LYS A 65 -15.46 -0.37 7.81
CA LYS A 65 -16.22 -1.56 7.43
C LYS A 65 -15.48 -2.43 6.41
N GLY A 66 -14.58 -1.82 5.63
CA GLY A 66 -13.69 -2.54 4.71
C GLY A 66 -12.47 -3.13 5.42
N GLY A 67 -11.74 -4.04 4.77
CA GLY A 67 -10.46 -4.49 5.31
C GLY A 67 -10.54 -5.52 6.45
N LEU A 68 -11.74 -6.06 6.72
CA LEU A 68 -12.00 -6.99 7.82
C LEU A 68 -12.10 -8.47 7.37
N ARG A 69 -11.82 -8.76 6.09
CA ARG A 69 -11.93 -10.11 5.55
C ARG A 69 -10.72 -10.94 5.96
N ASN A 70 -10.97 -12.18 6.39
CA ASN A 70 -9.91 -13.17 6.51
C ASN A 70 -9.50 -13.63 5.11
N VAL A 71 -8.32 -13.20 4.69
CA VAL A 71 -7.76 -13.52 3.37
C VAL A 71 -6.79 -14.68 3.47
N GLU A 72 -6.93 -15.63 2.54
CA GLU A 72 -6.00 -16.74 2.37
C GLU A 72 -4.62 -16.28 1.87
N ASP A 73 -3.56 -16.83 2.44
CA ASP A 73 -2.18 -16.44 2.12
C ASP A 73 -1.57 -17.29 0.97
N LEU A 74 -2.28 -17.40 -0.15
CA LEU A 74 -1.94 -18.34 -1.24
C LEU A 74 -1.55 -17.67 -2.56
N GLY A 75 -1.67 -16.35 -2.67
CA GLY A 75 -1.42 -15.58 -3.88
C GLY A 75 -0.01 -15.05 -4.03
N SER A 76 0.12 -13.95 -4.78
CA SER A 76 1.37 -13.23 -5.01
C SER A 76 1.86 -12.51 -3.75
N GLU A 77 3.17 -12.58 -3.53
CA GLU A 77 3.84 -11.85 -2.46
C GLU A 77 4.40 -10.51 -2.99
N PHE A 78 4.23 -9.46 -2.20
CA PHE A 78 4.70 -8.11 -2.46
C PHE A 78 5.69 -7.67 -1.38
N ASN A 79 6.76 -7.00 -1.80
CA ASN A 79 7.67 -6.29 -0.92
C ASN A 79 7.11 -4.89 -0.66
N SER A 80 6.86 -4.52 0.60
CA SER A 80 6.21 -3.25 0.93
C SER A 80 7.01 -2.02 0.50
N PRO A 81 8.35 -1.94 0.69
CA PRO A 81 9.16 -0.89 0.07
C PRO A 81 8.93 -0.70 -1.43
N THR A 82 8.80 -1.78 -2.21
CA THR A 82 8.51 -1.69 -3.65
C THR A 82 7.04 -1.33 -3.91
N LEU A 83 6.12 -1.88 -3.10
CA LEU A 83 4.69 -1.66 -3.25
C LEU A 83 4.32 -0.23 -2.94
N PHE A 84 4.86 0.41 -1.90
CA PHE A 84 4.48 1.78 -1.50
C PHE A 84 5.48 2.84 -1.94
N GLY A 85 6.76 2.49 -2.11
CA GLY A 85 7.81 3.42 -2.51
C GLY A 85 7.94 4.60 -1.56
N GLU A 86 8.13 5.79 -2.11
CA GLU A 86 8.21 7.05 -1.36
C GLU A 86 6.91 7.42 -0.62
N PHE A 87 5.77 6.85 -1.03
CA PHE A 87 4.46 7.13 -0.45
C PHE A 87 4.14 6.26 0.77
N ALA A 88 5.09 5.47 1.29
CA ALA A 88 4.88 4.58 2.43
C ALA A 88 4.22 5.28 3.63
N PHE A 89 4.70 6.48 3.97
CA PHE A 89 4.12 7.27 5.07
C PHE A 89 2.67 7.71 4.80
N LEU A 90 2.33 8.05 3.56
CA LEU A 90 0.96 8.42 3.17
C LEU A 90 0.01 7.23 3.34
N PHE A 91 0.36 6.07 2.78
CA PHE A 91 -0.46 4.86 2.88
C PHE A 91 -0.65 4.44 4.33
N GLU A 92 0.40 4.45 5.13
CA GLU A 92 0.30 4.19 6.57
C GLU A 92 -0.64 5.17 7.27
N SER A 93 -0.52 6.46 6.98
CA SER A 93 -1.35 7.49 7.62
C SER A 93 -2.83 7.29 7.29
N LEU A 94 -3.16 6.91 6.05
CA LEU A 94 -4.53 6.60 5.64
C LEU A 94 -5.07 5.36 6.35
N ILE A 95 -4.27 4.29 6.46
CA ILE A 95 -4.67 3.08 7.18
C ILE A 95 -4.89 3.40 8.66
N ARG A 96 -3.98 4.17 9.28
CA ARG A 96 -4.10 4.63 10.67
C ARG A 96 -5.34 5.49 10.88
N GLN A 97 -5.67 6.35 9.93
CA GLN A 97 -6.86 7.19 10.00
C GLN A 97 -8.16 6.35 10.00
N VAL A 98 -8.20 5.27 9.23
CA VAL A 98 -9.39 4.42 9.10
C VAL A 98 -9.50 3.40 10.23
N HIS A 99 -8.39 2.76 10.62
CA HIS A 99 -8.37 1.60 11.52
C HIS A 99 -7.71 1.85 12.88
N GLY A 100 -7.10 3.02 13.08
CA GLY A 100 -6.34 3.35 14.29
C GLY A 100 -4.92 2.77 14.29
N GLU A 101 -4.31 2.70 15.47
CA GLU A 101 -2.98 2.08 15.62
C GLU A 101 -3.10 0.56 15.53
N LEU A 102 -2.29 -0.03 14.65
CA LEU A 102 -2.24 -1.46 14.40
C LEU A 102 -0.82 -1.95 14.62
N ASP A 103 -0.67 -3.17 15.15
CA ASP A 103 0.61 -3.86 15.05
C ASP A 103 0.91 -4.29 13.60
N THR A 104 2.14 -4.71 13.34
CA THR A 104 2.58 -5.08 11.99
C THR A 104 1.77 -6.22 11.37
N ARG A 105 1.30 -7.18 12.17
CA ARG A 105 0.52 -8.33 11.69
C ARG A 105 -0.92 -7.92 11.37
N GLN A 106 -1.53 -7.12 12.24
CA GLN A 106 -2.85 -6.54 12.03
C GLN A 106 -2.84 -5.63 10.80
N CYS A 107 -1.84 -4.75 10.67
CA CYS A 107 -1.65 -3.89 9.52
C CYS A 107 -1.54 -4.71 8.22
N ALA A 108 -0.78 -5.81 8.24
CA ALA A 108 -0.69 -6.71 7.09
C ALA A 108 -2.05 -7.30 6.69
N ALA A 109 -2.82 -7.80 7.66
CA ALA A 109 -4.14 -8.39 7.40
C ALA A 109 -5.12 -7.36 6.82
N VAL A 110 -5.15 -6.15 7.39
CA VAL A 110 -5.99 -5.04 6.93
C VAL A 110 -5.62 -4.63 5.50
N ILE A 111 -4.33 -4.44 5.21
CA ILE A 111 -3.86 -4.08 3.86
C ILE A 111 -4.25 -5.14 2.85
N VAL A 112 -3.99 -6.41 3.16
CA VAL A 112 -4.30 -7.52 2.25
C VAL A 112 -5.81 -7.60 1.99
N SER A 113 -6.64 -7.49 3.03
CA SER A 113 -8.09 -7.47 2.87
C SER A 113 -8.56 -6.33 1.98
N HIS A 114 -8.06 -5.11 2.18
CA HIS A 114 -8.43 -3.96 1.34
C HIS A 114 -7.98 -4.12 -0.11
N ILE A 115 -6.76 -4.63 -0.35
CA ILE A 115 -6.30 -4.89 -1.72
C ILE A 115 -7.22 -5.90 -2.41
N ASP A 116 -7.56 -6.98 -1.71
CA ASP A 116 -8.45 -8.01 -2.20
C ASP A 116 -9.86 -7.48 -2.53
N ASP A 117 -10.45 -6.69 -1.63
CA ASP A 117 -11.77 -6.08 -1.79
C ASP A 117 -11.77 -5.06 -2.94
N GLY A 118 -10.74 -4.22 -3.02
CA GLY A 118 -10.58 -3.25 -4.11
C GLY A 118 -10.38 -3.92 -5.48
N LEU A 119 -9.62 -5.02 -5.54
CA LEU A 119 -9.44 -5.78 -6.79
C LEU A 119 -10.73 -6.42 -7.28
N GLU A 120 -11.57 -6.89 -6.36
CA GLU A 120 -12.89 -7.44 -6.69
C GLU A 120 -13.81 -6.36 -7.30
N ARG A 121 -13.72 -5.11 -6.83
CA ARG A 121 -14.42 -3.97 -7.44
C ARG A 121 -13.87 -3.65 -8.83
N LEU A 122 -12.55 -3.63 -8.99
CA LEU A 122 -11.89 -3.25 -10.24
C LEU A 122 -11.98 -4.31 -11.35
N ARG A 123 -12.20 -5.59 -11.02
CA ARG A 123 -12.10 -6.74 -11.95
C ARG A 123 -12.92 -6.62 -13.25
N LYS A 124 -14.03 -5.86 -13.23
CA LYS A 124 -14.90 -5.70 -14.40
C LYS A 124 -14.33 -4.76 -15.45
N SER A 125 -13.34 -3.94 -15.08
CA SER A 125 -12.68 -2.98 -15.98
C SER A 125 -12.00 -3.71 -17.14
N ARG A 126 -12.29 -3.29 -18.38
CA ARG A 126 -11.70 -3.85 -19.61
C ARG A 126 -10.67 -2.92 -20.25
N SER A 127 -10.63 -1.67 -19.84
CA SER A 127 -9.70 -0.65 -20.31
C SER A 127 -9.24 0.24 -19.15
N LEU A 128 -8.24 1.10 -19.40
CA LEU A 128 -7.85 2.14 -18.44
C LEU A 128 -9.00 3.12 -18.17
N SER A 129 -9.77 3.48 -19.21
CA SER A 129 -10.93 4.35 -19.10
C SER A 129 -12.02 3.72 -18.23
N ASP A 130 -12.28 2.43 -18.41
CA ASP A 130 -13.22 1.69 -17.57
C ASP A 130 -12.75 1.69 -16.12
N LEU A 131 -11.44 1.54 -15.88
CA LEU A 131 -10.88 1.49 -14.54
C LEU A 131 -11.17 2.80 -13.77
N VAL A 132 -11.09 3.95 -14.45
CA VAL A 132 -11.44 5.26 -13.89
C VAL A 132 -12.95 5.40 -13.63
N GLN A 133 -13.80 4.85 -14.50
CA GLN A 133 -15.25 4.87 -14.28
C GLN A 133 -15.65 3.99 -13.09
N HIS A 134 -15.08 2.80 -12.98
CA HIS A 134 -15.40 1.84 -11.92
C HIS A 134 -14.75 2.19 -10.57
N SER A 135 -13.78 3.12 -10.55
CA SER A 135 -13.22 3.62 -9.29
C SER A 135 -14.13 4.62 -8.58
N GLY A 136 -15.23 5.09 -9.21
CA GLY A 136 -16.13 6.06 -8.58
C GLY A 136 -15.53 7.48 -8.41
N LEU A 137 -14.30 7.72 -8.89
CA LEU A 137 -13.68 9.06 -8.84
C LEU A 137 -14.48 10.12 -9.60
N LEU A 138 -15.20 9.71 -10.66
CA LEU A 138 -15.99 10.62 -11.48
C LEU A 138 -17.38 10.92 -10.90
N SER A 139 -17.90 10.11 -9.97
CA SER A 139 -19.22 10.35 -9.36
C SER A 139 -19.20 11.40 -8.24
N SER A 140 -18.02 11.85 -7.81
CA SER A 140 -17.86 12.84 -6.74
C SER A 140 -17.58 14.27 -7.25
N VAL A 141 -17.65 14.48 -8.58
CA VAL A 141 -17.35 15.76 -9.24
C VAL A 141 -18.62 16.54 -9.62
N GLU A 142 -19.80 16.00 -9.32
CA GLU A 142 -21.10 16.68 -9.43
C GLU A 142 -21.64 17.04 -8.03
#